data_AF-A0ABD6AXI0-F1
#
_entry.id   AF-A0ABD6AXI0-F1
#
_cell.length_a   1.000
_cell.length_b   1.000
_cell.length_c   1.000
_cell.angle_alpha   90.00
_cell.angle_beta   90.00
_cell.angle_gamma   90.00
#
_symmetry.space_group_name_H-M   'P 1'
#
loop_
_entity.id
_entity.type
_entity.pdbx_description
1 polymer ?
#
loop_
_entity_poly.entity_id
_entity_poly.type
_entity_poly.pdbx_seq_one_letter_code
_entity_poly.pdbx_strand_id
1 'polypeptide(L)'
;VEVSALAATRRVGRTGGTAGDVFETIREAYAAVGHDGEWRHHHQGGATGFAGREWFASPGDDTPVRLPMGYAWNPTVQGAKSEGTHLVTAKGVETLSATGDWPTLTVESVDGELRLDRPVPLGL
;
A
#
# COMPACT_ATOMS: atom_id res chain seq x y z
N VAL A 1 -3.53 5.00 4.75
CA VAL A 1 -2.14 4.48 4.58
C VAL A 1 -1.98 3.61 3.33
N GLU A 2 -2.78 2.55 3.14
CA GLU A 2 -2.61 1.62 1.99
C GLU A 2 -2.66 2.33 0.62
N VAL A 3 -3.64 3.22 0.43
CA VAL A 3 -3.77 4.00 -0.82
C VAL A 3 -2.55 4.91 -1.05
N SER A 4 -1.99 5.52 0.00
CA SER A 4 -0.74 6.27 -0.10
C SER A 4 0.45 5.38 -0.48
N ALA A 5 0.52 4.16 0.06
CA ALA A 5 1.56 3.20 -0.28
C ALA A 5 1.50 2.81 -1.77
N LEU A 6 0.29 2.60 -2.31
CA LEU A 6 0.07 2.28 -3.72
C LEU A 6 0.38 3.46 -4.66
N ALA A 7 -0.01 4.68 -4.27
CA ALA A 7 0.35 5.91 -4.98
C ALA A 7 1.88 6.05 -5.06
N ALA A 8 2.56 5.92 -3.91
CA ALA A 8 4.01 5.94 -3.83
C ALA A 8 4.66 4.83 -4.66
N THR A 9 4.17 3.60 -4.59
CA THR A 9 4.67 2.47 -5.40
C THR A 9 4.64 2.80 -6.89
N ARG A 10 3.54 3.37 -7.39
CA ARG A 10 3.43 3.77 -8.80
C ARG A 10 4.39 4.91 -9.14
N ARG A 11 4.50 5.92 -8.28
CA ARG A 11 5.42 7.06 -8.48
C ARG A 11 6.87 6.59 -8.51
N VAL A 12 7.31 5.87 -7.48
CA VAL A 12 8.66 5.32 -7.33
C VAL A 12 9.02 4.36 -8.47
N GLY A 13 8.11 3.47 -8.85
CA GLY A 13 8.33 2.54 -9.96
C GLY A 13 8.44 3.22 -11.33
N ARG A 14 7.91 4.45 -11.49
CA ARG A 14 8.09 5.26 -12.72
C ARG A 14 9.41 6.03 -12.74
N THR A 15 9.96 6.35 -11.58
CA THR A 15 11.21 7.11 -11.46
C THR A 15 12.43 6.22 -11.18
N GLY A 16 12.23 4.93 -10.94
CA GLY A 16 13.31 3.96 -10.73
C GLY A 16 13.84 3.90 -9.30
N GLY A 17 13.00 4.14 -8.30
CA GLY A 17 13.39 4.06 -6.88
C GLY A 17 13.15 2.68 -6.23
N THR A 18 13.12 2.68 -4.90
CA THR A 18 13.27 1.51 -4.05
C THR A 18 12.09 1.29 -3.11
N ALA A 19 12.05 0.10 -2.49
CA ALA A 19 11.08 -0.23 -1.46
C ALA A 19 11.18 0.71 -0.25
N GLY A 20 12.37 1.19 0.10
CA GLY A 20 12.60 2.18 1.14
C GLY A 20 11.91 3.53 0.84
N ASP A 21 11.93 3.98 -0.42
CA ASP A 21 11.26 5.23 -0.83
C ASP A 21 9.73 5.14 -0.62
N VAL A 22 9.14 3.97 -0.90
CA VAL A 22 7.73 3.71 -0.60
C VAL A 22 7.49 3.64 0.90
N PHE A 23 8.41 3.01 1.65
CA PHE A 23 8.30 2.88 3.09
C PHE A 23 8.32 4.23 3.81
N GLU A 24 9.12 5.21 3.34
CA GLU A 24 9.07 6.57 3.88
C GLU A 24 7.69 7.22 3.68
N THR A 25 7.06 7.05 2.51
CA THR A 25 5.68 7.52 2.31
C THR A 25 4.69 6.80 3.23
N ILE A 26 4.89 5.52 3.54
CA ILE A 26 4.06 4.80 4.51
C ILE A 26 4.18 5.44 5.90
N ARG A 27 5.40 5.74 6.35
CA ARG A 27 5.65 6.40 7.64
C ARG A 27 4.99 7.77 7.71
N GLU A 28 5.16 8.59 6.68
CA GLU A 28 4.51 9.90 6.55
C GLU A 28 2.99 9.77 6.56
N ALA A 29 2.43 8.80 5.83
CA ALA A 29 1.00 8.58 5.78
C ALA A 29 0.43 8.18 7.14
N TYR A 30 1.13 7.37 7.93
CA TYR A 30 0.76 7.05 9.30
C TYR A 30 0.74 8.30 10.19
N ALA A 31 1.79 9.11 10.16
CA ALA A 31 1.87 10.34 10.94
C ALA A 31 0.76 11.33 10.55
N ALA A 32 0.50 11.50 9.26
CA ALA A 32 -0.53 12.41 8.74
C ALA A 32 -1.96 12.03 9.17
N VAL A 33 -2.23 10.74 9.39
CA VAL A 33 -3.54 10.27 9.89
C VAL A 33 -3.60 10.09 11.40
N GLY A 34 -2.63 10.63 12.15
CA GLY A 34 -2.63 10.62 13.62
C GLY A 34 -2.14 9.32 14.27
N HIS A 35 -1.50 8.44 13.50
CA HIS A 35 -1.02 7.13 13.93
C HIS A 35 0.51 7.02 13.76
N ASP A 36 1.24 8.08 14.11
CA ASP A 36 2.71 8.07 14.00
C ASP A 36 3.31 6.88 14.74
N GLY A 37 4.29 6.22 14.10
CA GLY A 37 4.97 5.06 14.64
C GLY A 37 4.22 3.73 14.57
N GLU A 38 2.92 3.68 14.21
CA GLU A 38 2.16 2.42 14.12
C GLU A 38 2.80 1.39 13.18
N TRP A 39 3.50 1.86 12.14
CA TRP A 39 4.23 1.02 11.21
C TRP A 39 5.27 0.09 11.87
N ARG A 40 5.69 0.37 13.10
CA ARG A 40 6.65 -0.45 13.86
C ARG A 40 6.05 -1.74 14.41
N HIS A 41 4.73 -1.83 14.50
CA HIS A 41 4.04 -2.95 15.16
C HIS A 41 3.75 -4.13 14.23
N HIS A 42 3.92 -3.96 12.92
CA HIS A 42 3.69 -5.01 11.93
C HIS A 42 4.54 -4.73 10.68
N HIS A 43 4.84 -5.76 9.88
CA HIS A 43 5.43 -5.51 8.56
C HIS A 43 4.41 -4.79 7.66
N GLN A 44 4.87 -3.93 6.75
CA GLN A 44 3.94 -3.09 5.98
C GLN A 44 3.54 -3.69 4.62
N GLY A 45 4.16 -4.81 4.24
CA GLY A 45 3.89 -5.49 2.98
C GLY A 45 4.97 -5.20 1.94
N GLY A 46 4.67 -5.46 0.67
CA GLY A 46 5.63 -5.33 -0.42
C GLY A 46 5.14 -6.00 -1.70
N ALA A 47 6.06 -6.35 -2.59
CA ALA A 47 5.71 -7.07 -3.81
C ALA A 47 5.23 -8.50 -3.52
N THR A 48 4.30 -8.95 -4.36
CA THR A 48 3.71 -10.29 -4.32
C THR A 48 3.58 -10.83 -5.73
N GLY A 49 3.63 -12.15 -5.89
CA GLY A 49 3.62 -12.78 -7.20
C GLY A 49 3.49 -14.29 -7.10
N PHE A 50 4.52 -15.01 -7.53
CA PHE A 50 4.57 -16.47 -7.37
C PHE A 50 4.78 -16.83 -5.90
N ALA A 51 5.67 -16.10 -5.22
CA ALA A 51 5.78 -16.19 -3.77
C ALA A 51 4.64 -15.41 -3.11
N GLY A 52 4.20 -15.89 -1.93
CA GLY A 52 3.23 -15.17 -1.10
C GLY A 52 3.69 -13.75 -0.75
N ARG A 53 5.01 -13.56 -0.68
CA ARG A 53 5.72 -12.28 -0.80
C ARG A 53 7.01 -12.49 -1.56
N GLU A 54 7.24 -11.65 -2.57
CA GLU A 54 8.55 -11.58 -3.22
C GLU A 54 9.53 -10.85 -2.29
N TRP A 55 9.04 -9.85 -1.55
CA TRP A 55 9.77 -9.16 -0.48
C TRP A 55 8.82 -8.38 0.43
N PHE A 56 9.33 -7.99 1.60
CA PHE A 56 8.70 -7.03 2.51
C PHE A 56 9.57 -5.78 2.57
N ALA A 57 8.97 -4.60 2.39
CA ALA A 57 9.72 -3.37 2.52
C ALA A 57 10.09 -3.09 3.98
N SER A 58 11.24 -2.46 4.16
CA SER A 58 11.72 -1.93 5.43
C SER A 58 12.34 -0.54 5.24
N PRO A 59 12.57 0.24 6.32
CA PRO A 59 13.26 1.52 6.22
C PRO A 59 14.64 1.36 5.58
N GLY A 60 14.92 2.14 4.52
CA GLY A 60 16.20 2.11 3.80
C GLY A 60 16.43 0.90 2.89
N ASP A 61 15.40 0.09 2.64
CA ASP A 61 15.46 -1.06 1.74
C ASP A 61 15.78 -0.64 0.29
N ASP A 62 16.84 -1.22 -0.29
CA ASP A 62 17.36 -0.89 -1.62
C ASP A 62 16.71 -1.71 -2.75
N THR A 63 15.75 -2.59 -2.43
CA THR A 63 15.05 -3.42 -3.40
C THR A 63 14.33 -2.54 -4.44
N PRO A 64 14.61 -2.68 -5.74
CA PRO A 64 13.98 -1.85 -6.77
C PRO A 64 12.48 -2.13 -6.89
N VAL A 65 11.68 -1.06 -6.93
CA VAL A 65 10.25 -1.16 -7.25
C VAL A 65 10.09 -1.31 -8.76
N ARG A 66 9.40 -2.37 -9.18
CA ARG A 66 9.18 -2.71 -10.60
C ARG A 66 7.74 -2.49 -11.02
N LEU A 67 7.54 -2.07 -12.26
CA LEU A 67 6.23 -1.97 -12.91
C LEU A 67 6.29 -2.65 -14.29
N PRO A 68 5.23 -3.35 -14.74
CA PRO A 68 4.06 -3.74 -13.95
C PRO A 68 4.38 -4.88 -12.97
N MET A 69 3.81 -4.86 -11.76
CA MET A 69 3.97 -5.93 -10.77
C MET A 69 2.83 -5.94 -9.75
N GLY A 70 2.61 -7.09 -9.11
CA GLY A 70 1.67 -7.24 -7.99
C GLY A 70 2.25 -6.71 -6.68
N TYR A 71 1.46 -5.95 -5.93
CA TYR A 71 1.80 -5.46 -4.60
C TYR A 71 0.67 -5.71 -3.62
N ALA A 72 1.04 -6.06 -2.39
CA ALA A 72 0.14 -6.21 -1.26
C ALA A 72 0.72 -5.48 -0.05
N TRP A 73 0.32 -4.21 0.08
CA TRP A 73 0.57 -3.39 1.26
C TRP A 73 -0.51 -3.68 2.30
N ASN A 74 -0.11 -3.81 3.56
CA ASN A 74 -0.99 -4.28 4.62
C ASN A 74 -0.86 -3.50 5.94
N PRO A 75 -1.13 -2.18 5.90
CA PRO A 75 -1.08 -1.36 7.10
C PRO A 75 -2.06 -1.85 8.16
N THR A 76 -1.60 -1.79 9.40
CA THR A 76 -2.39 -2.09 10.60
C THR A 76 -2.52 -0.85 11.48
N VAL A 77 -3.62 -0.76 12.23
CA VAL A 77 -3.82 0.17 13.34
C VAL A 77 -4.63 -0.57 14.39
N GLN A 78 -4.07 -0.75 15.59
CA GLN A 78 -4.78 -1.16 16.82
C GLN A 78 -5.95 -2.14 16.63
N GLY A 79 -5.67 -3.32 16.04
CA GLY A 79 -6.66 -4.39 15.85
C GLY A 79 -7.37 -4.41 14.50
N ALA A 80 -7.14 -3.42 13.63
CA ALA A 80 -7.59 -3.40 12.25
C ALA A 80 -6.42 -3.54 11.27
N LYS A 81 -6.67 -4.23 10.15
CA LYS A 81 -5.75 -4.34 9.01
C LYS A 81 -6.52 -4.09 7.71
N SER A 82 -5.94 -3.29 6.82
CA SER A 82 -6.41 -3.18 5.43
C SER A 82 -5.38 -3.83 4.52
N GLU A 83 -5.81 -4.73 3.65
CA GLU A 83 -4.93 -5.42 2.70
C GLU A 83 -5.71 -5.81 1.44
N GLY A 84 -5.09 -5.66 0.29
CA GLY A 84 -5.54 -6.26 -0.95
C GLY A 84 -4.36 -6.50 -1.89
N THR A 85 -4.58 -7.33 -2.91
CA THR A 85 -3.59 -7.52 -3.98
C THR A 85 -3.91 -6.56 -5.12
N HIS A 86 -2.91 -5.79 -5.53
CA HIS A 86 -3.07 -4.74 -6.53
C HIS A 86 -2.04 -4.93 -7.65
N LEU A 87 -2.48 -4.84 -8.90
CA LEU A 87 -1.58 -4.69 -10.04
C LEU A 87 -1.23 -3.20 -10.16
N VAL A 88 0.04 -2.88 -9.93
CA VAL A 88 0.54 -1.51 -10.10
C VAL A 88 1.25 -1.45 -11.44
N THR A 89 0.84 -0.50 -12.29
CA THR A 89 1.44 -0.24 -13.60
C THR A 89 1.85 1.23 -13.71
N ALA A 90 2.64 1.57 -14.73
CA ALA A 90 2.94 2.97 -15.02
C ALA A 90 1.66 3.80 -15.32
N LYS A 91 0.57 3.17 -15.78
CA LYS A 91 -0.67 3.86 -16.15
C LYS A 91 -1.64 4.02 -14.97
N GLY A 92 -1.71 3.06 -14.07
CA GLY A 92 -2.64 3.09 -12.94
C GLY A 92 -2.47 1.92 -11.98
N VAL A 93 -3.38 1.86 -11.02
CA VAL A 93 -3.47 0.80 -10.00
C VAL A 93 -4.81 0.07 -10.21
N GLU A 94 -4.77 -1.25 -10.28
CA GLU A 94 -5.95 -2.10 -10.39
C GLU A 94 -6.03 -3.02 -9.17
N THR A 95 -7.18 -3.03 -8.49
CA THR A 95 -7.42 -3.92 -7.34
C THR A 95 -7.84 -5.31 -7.85
N LEU A 96 -6.98 -6.32 -7.66
CA LEU A 96 -7.22 -7.68 -8.14
C LEU A 96 -8.06 -8.53 -7.18
N SER A 97 -8.07 -8.17 -5.90
CA SER A 97 -8.78 -8.92 -4.85
C SER A 97 -10.19 -8.39 -4.55
N ALA A 98 -10.73 -7.52 -5.40
CA ALA A 98 -12.10 -7.02 -5.24
C ALA A 98 -13.10 -8.08 -5.70
N THR A 99 -14.05 -8.46 -4.83
CA THR A 99 -15.10 -9.44 -5.16
C THR A 99 -16.44 -8.80 -5.48
N GLY A 100 -16.67 -7.56 -5.02
CA GLY A 100 -17.97 -6.89 -5.12
C GLY A 100 -18.96 -7.23 -3.99
N ASP A 101 -18.61 -8.16 -3.11
CA ASP A 101 -19.53 -8.63 -2.04
C ASP A 101 -19.48 -7.79 -0.76
N TRP A 102 -18.52 -6.86 -0.66
CA TRP A 102 -18.26 -6.09 0.55
C TRP A 102 -18.62 -4.61 0.33
N PRO A 103 -19.26 -3.96 1.32
CA PRO A 103 -19.42 -2.51 1.28
C PRO A 103 -18.04 -1.83 1.25
N THR A 104 -17.94 -0.78 0.44
CA THR A 104 -16.70 -0.03 0.26
C THR A 104 -16.94 1.47 0.45
N LEU A 105 -15.86 2.19 0.72
CA LEU A 105 -15.82 3.64 0.62
C LEU A 105 -14.59 4.06 -0.20
N THR A 106 -14.70 5.17 -0.92
CA THR A 106 -13.57 5.75 -1.66
C THR A 106 -12.58 6.38 -0.67
N VAL A 107 -11.37 5.85 -0.63
CA VAL A 107 -10.25 6.37 0.16
C VAL A 107 -9.28 7.10 -0.76
N GLU A 108 -8.84 8.28 -0.34
CA GLU A 108 -7.81 9.07 -1.02
C GLU A 108 -6.44 8.91 -0.34
N SER A 109 -5.36 8.89 -1.12
CA SER A 109 -3.99 8.98 -0.59
C SER A 109 -3.77 10.35 0.08
N VAL A 110 -2.86 10.40 1.05
CA VAL A 110 -2.56 11.63 1.80
C VAL A 110 -2.10 12.78 0.88
N ASP A 111 -1.42 12.45 -0.22
CA ASP A 111 -0.97 13.39 -1.25
C ASP A 111 -2.03 13.72 -2.32
N GLY A 112 -3.20 13.07 -2.28
CA GLY A 112 -4.28 13.25 -3.26
C GLY A 112 -4.03 12.63 -4.64
N GLU A 113 -2.93 11.90 -4.84
CA GLU A 113 -2.57 11.33 -6.15
C GLU A 113 -3.44 10.15 -6.58
N LEU A 114 -4.05 9.43 -5.63
CA LEU A 114 -4.80 8.20 -5.89
C LEU A 114 -6.07 8.14 -5.05
N ARG A 115 -7.17 7.73 -5.68
CA ARG A 115 -8.41 7.34 -5.02
C ARG A 115 -8.73 5.88 -5.35
N LEU A 116 -9.05 5.08 -4.34
CA LEU A 116 -9.44 3.67 -4.50
C LEU A 116 -10.57 3.33 -3.53
N ASP A 117 -11.49 2.49 -3.98
CA ASP A 117 -12.52 1.93 -3.11
C ASP A 117 -11.90 0.83 -2.23
N ARG A 118 -12.07 0.97 -0.92
CA ARG A 118 -11.58 0.01 0.09
C ARG A 118 -12.74 -0.55 0.91
N PRO A 119 -12.69 -1.83 1.31
CA PRO A 119 -13.70 -2.42 2.18
C PRO A 119 -13.83 -1.63 3.49
N VAL A 120 -15.05 -1.43 3.94
CA VAL A 120 -15.32 -0.88 5.27
C VAL A 120 -15.38 -1.99 6.32
N PRO A 121 -14.96 -1.74 7.56
CA PRO A 121 -15.19 -2.69 8.65
C PRO A 121 -16.69 -3.02 8.78
N LEU A 122 -17.04 -4.30 8.86
CA LEU A 122 -18.42 -4.71 9.12
C LEU A 122 -18.77 -4.40 10.58
N GLY A 123 -19.85 -3.64 10.81
CA GLY A 123 -20.41 -3.41 12.14
C GLY A 123 -20.03 -2.07 12.81
N LEU A 124 -19.56 -1.09 12.04
CA LEU A 124 -19.60 0.33 12.44
C LEU A 124 -20.96 0.96 12.10
#